data_AF-X1IM86-F1
#
_entry.id   AF-X1IM86-F1
#
_cell.length_a   1.000
_cell.length_b   1.000
_cell.length_c   1.000
_cell.angle_alpha   90.00
_cell.angle_beta   90.00
_cell.angle_gamma   90.00
#
_symmetry.space_group_name_H-M   'P 1'
#
loop_
_entity.id
_entity.type
_entity.pdbx_description
1 polymer ?
#
loop_
_entity_poly.entity_id
_entity_poly.type
_entity_poly.pdbx_seq_one_letter_code
_entity_poly.pdbx_strand_id
1 'polypeptide(L)'
;MSRYDYMQSRKIWAKDRPFYAIIMAAMSRADTDNLALLVDAFPHVFTELRQRYTAPGGWLPEDEECPLAVLEAMEKAELCP
;
A
#
# COMPACT_ATOMS: atom_id res chain seq x y z
N MET A 1 21.05 3.53 -8.21
CA MET A 1 21.19 2.14 -7.72
C MET A 1 22.65 1.83 -7.42
N SER A 2 22.91 1.13 -6.31
CA SER A 2 24.23 0.75 -5.83
C SER A 2 24.32 -0.76 -5.50
N ARG A 3 25.54 -1.27 -5.24
CA ARG A 3 25.72 -2.65 -4.72
C ARG A 3 24.96 -2.87 -3.41
N TYR A 4 24.82 -1.84 -2.56
CA TYR A 4 24.04 -1.91 -1.33
C TYR A 4 22.57 -2.18 -1.64
N ASP A 5 21.97 -1.42 -2.56
CA ASP A 5 20.55 -1.59 -2.94
C ASP A 5 20.29 -3.00 -3.48
N TYR A 6 21.19 -3.53 -4.31
CA TYR A 6 21.11 -4.91 -4.80
C TYR A 6 21.20 -5.95 -3.67
N MET A 7 22.07 -5.74 -2.68
CA MET A 7 22.14 -6.64 -1.53
C MET A 7 20.86 -6.59 -0.68
N GLN A 8 20.23 -5.43 -0.55
CA GLN A 8 18.93 -5.33 0.13
C GLN A 8 17.79 -5.95 -0.68
N SER A 9 17.79 -5.80 -2.00
CA SER A 9 16.76 -6.43 -2.85
C SER A 9 16.77 -7.95 -2.72
N ARG A 10 17.95 -8.57 -2.60
CA ARG A 10 18.08 -10.01 -2.31
C ARG A 10 17.45 -10.42 -0.96
N LYS A 11 17.55 -9.57 0.06
CA LYS A 11 16.93 -9.84 1.37
C LYS A 11 15.41 -9.69 1.33
N ILE A 12 14.90 -8.75 0.52
CA ILE A 12 13.46 -8.58 0.28
C ILE A 12 12.92 -9.82 -0.43
N TRP A 13 13.61 -10.26 -1.50
CA TRP A 13 13.25 -11.46 -2.24
C TRP A 13 13.24 -12.71 -1.36
N ALA A 14 14.25 -12.89 -0.49
CA ALA A 14 14.32 -14.02 0.43
C ALA A 14 13.19 -14.10 1.47
N LYS A 15 12.41 -13.02 1.65
CA LYS A 15 11.25 -13.00 2.57
C LYS A 15 9.93 -13.40 1.92
N ASP A 16 9.96 -13.81 0.65
CA ASP A 16 8.80 -14.27 -0.13
C ASP A 16 7.58 -13.34 -0.02
N ARG A 17 7.82 -12.04 -0.09
CA ARG A 17 6.75 -11.04 -0.03
C ARG A 17 5.95 -11.07 -1.34
N PRO A 18 4.61 -10.93 -1.29
CA PRO A 18 3.81 -10.82 -2.50
C PRO A 18 4.32 -9.69 -3.40
N PHE A 19 4.36 -9.92 -4.71
CA PHE A 19 4.91 -8.97 -5.67
C PHE A 19 4.25 -7.59 -5.56
N TYR A 20 2.92 -7.53 -5.50
CA TYR A 20 2.20 -6.26 -5.37
C TYR A 20 2.45 -5.54 -4.04
N ALA A 21 2.75 -6.27 -2.96
CA ALA A 21 3.16 -5.63 -1.71
C ALA A 21 4.52 -4.89 -1.87
N ILE A 22 5.42 -5.41 -2.71
CA ILE A 22 6.68 -4.74 -3.03
C ILE A 22 6.44 -3.50 -3.88
N ILE A 23 5.57 -3.58 -4.90
CA ILE A 23 5.23 -2.43 -5.75
C ILE A 23 4.54 -1.33 -4.95
N MET A 24 3.57 -1.67 -4.11
CA MET A 24 2.90 -0.72 -3.22
C MET A 24 3.90 -0.04 -2.27
N ALA A 25 4.82 -0.82 -1.68
CA ALA A 25 5.87 -0.26 -0.83
C ALA A 25 6.84 0.64 -1.61
N ALA A 26 7.17 0.29 -2.85
CA ALA A 26 8.02 1.12 -3.73
C ALA A 26 7.32 2.44 -4.05
N MET A 27 6.04 2.41 -4.44
CA MET A 27 5.24 3.63 -4.69
C MET A 27 5.17 4.53 -3.47
N SER A 28 4.94 3.98 -2.27
CA SER A 28 4.88 4.74 -1.02
C SER A 28 6.21 5.39 -0.62
N ARG A 29 7.35 4.90 -1.14
CA ARG A 29 8.70 5.41 -0.84
C ARG A 29 9.30 6.26 -1.97
N ALA A 30 8.77 6.15 -3.18
CA ALA A 30 9.31 6.81 -4.36
C ALA A 30 9.24 8.33 -4.25
N ASP A 31 10.21 9.01 -4.88
CA ASP A 31 10.10 10.43 -5.20
C ASP A 31 9.08 10.65 -6.35
N THR A 32 8.84 11.92 -6.69
CA THR A 32 7.85 12.29 -7.72
C THR A 32 8.10 11.63 -9.07
N ASP A 33 9.37 11.58 -9.50
CA ASP A 33 9.72 11.07 -10.84
C ASP A 33 9.59 9.54 -10.90
N ASN A 34 10.11 8.83 -9.91
CA ASN A 34 9.98 7.37 -9.85
C ASN A 34 8.53 6.95 -9.58
N LEU A 35 7.77 7.74 -8.83
CA LEU A 35 6.34 7.49 -8.64
C LEU A 35 5.60 7.62 -9.97
N ALA A 36 5.88 8.64 -10.78
CA ALA A 36 5.26 8.79 -12.10
C ALA A 36 5.49 7.57 -13.00
N LEU A 37 6.73 7.05 -13.04
CA LEU A 37 7.06 5.83 -13.78
C LEU A 37 6.31 4.60 -13.25
N LEU A 38 6.20 4.47 -11.93
CA LEU A 38 5.47 3.36 -11.32
C LEU A 38 3.96 3.45 -11.55
N VAL A 39 3.39 4.65 -11.54
CA VAL A 39 1.96 4.90 -11.84
C VAL A 39 1.65 4.56 -13.29
N ASP A 40 2.53 4.93 -14.23
CA ASP A 40 2.37 4.60 -15.64
C ASP A 40 2.40 3.07 -15.88
N ALA A 41 3.31 2.36 -15.21
CA ALA A 41 3.44 0.91 -15.35
C ALA A 41 2.37 0.10 -14.59
N PHE A 42 1.88 0.59 -13.44
CA PHE A 42 0.95 -0.12 -12.56
C PHE A 42 -0.20 0.78 -12.08
N PRO A 43 -1.01 1.34 -12.99
CA PRO A 43 -2.02 2.33 -12.63
C PRO A 43 -3.06 1.80 -11.64
N HIS A 44 -3.50 0.54 -11.83
CA HIS A 44 -4.47 -0.11 -10.93
C HIS A 44 -3.94 -0.29 -9.51
N VAL A 45 -2.65 -0.60 -9.36
CA VAL A 45 -2.00 -0.76 -8.05
C VAL A 45 -1.94 0.58 -7.34
N PHE A 46 -1.66 1.67 -8.07
CA PHE A 46 -1.68 3.01 -7.49
C PHE A 46 -3.07 3.44 -7.04
N THR A 47 -4.11 3.15 -7.85
CA THR A 47 -5.51 3.41 -7.48
C THR A 47 -5.87 2.68 -6.18
N GLU A 48 -5.57 1.38 -6.10
CA GLU A 48 -5.86 0.60 -4.90
C GLU A 48 -5.05 1.08 -3.69
N LEU A 49 -3.75 1.34 -3.87
CA LEU A 49 -2.90 1.89 -2.81
C LEU A 49 -3.45 3.21 -2.27
N ARG A 50 -3.94 4.09 -3.15
CA ARG A 50 -4.55 5.37 -2.78
C ARG A 50 -5.82 5.17 -1.97
N GLN A 51 -6.72 4.29 -2.41
CA GLN A 51 -7.96 3.97 -1.70
C GLN A 51 -7.65 3.41 -0.31
N ARG A 52 -6.72 2.45 -0.22
CA ARG A 52 -6.30 1.82 1.04
C ARG A 52 -5.59 2.81 1.97
N TYR A 53 -4.77 3.72 1.45
CA TYR A 53 -4.08 4.72 2.26
C TYR A 53 -5.05 5.67 2.98
N THR A 54 -6.16 6.02 2.33
CA THR A 54 -7.20 6.88 2.91
C THR A 54 -8.20 6.12 3.77
N ALA A 55 -8.28 4.80 3.62
CA ALA A 55 -9.22 3.99 4.36
C ALA A 55 -8.71 3.68 5.79
N PRO A 56 -9.59 3.69 6.81
CA PRO A 56 -9.23 3.28 8.16
C PRO A 56 -8.64 1.87 8.18
N GLY A 57 -7.37 1.74 8.58
CA GLY A 57 -6.66 0.46 8.61
C GLY A 57 -6.43 -0.19 7.23
N GLY A 58 -6.71 0.50 6.13
CA GLY A 58 -6.52 -0.03 4.77
C GLY A 58 -7.62 -0.95 4.26
N TRP A 59 -8.75 -1.01 4.95
CA TRP A 59 -9.90 -1.84 4.58
C TRP A 59 -10.75 -1.20 3.49
N LEU A 60 -11.06 -1.96 2.45
CA LEU A 60 -11.97 -1.55 1.40
C LEU A 60 -13.33 -2.23 1.56
N PRO A 61 -14.42 -1.64 1.03
CA PRO A 61 -15.76 -2.24 1.10
C PRO A 61 -15.86 -3.65 0.51
N GLU A 62 -14.98 -3.99 -0.43
CA GLU A 62 -14.95 -5.27 -1.11
C GLU A 62 -14.13 -6.34 -0.37
N ASP A 63 -13.39 -5.97 0.68
CA ASP A 63 -12.66 -6.95 1.50
C ASP A 63 -13.68 -7.77 2.32
N GLU A 64 -13.69 -9.10 2.17
CA GLU A 64 -14.74 -10.01 2.67
C GLU A 64 -15.00 -9.95 4.19
N GLU A 65 -14.04 -9.47 4.99
CA GLU A 65 -14.20 -9.30 6.43
C GLU A 65 -13.50 -8.04 6.95
N CYS A 66 -14.23 -6.94 7.15
CA CYS A 66 -13.75 -5.82 7.96
C CYS A 66 -13.94 -6.13 9.46
N PRO A 67 -12.87 -6.18 10.29
CA PRO A 67 -13.01 -6.53 11.70
C PRO A 67 -13.96 -5.59 12.44
N LEU A 68 -14.80 -6.12 13.35
CA LEU A 68 -15.77 -5.34 14.12
C LEU A 68 -15.14 -4.12 14.82
N ALA A 69 -13.90 -4.24 15.29
CA ALA A 69 -13.15 -3.12 15.89
C ALA A 69 -12.86 -1.96 14.92
N VAL A 70 -12.76 -2.24 13.62
CA VAL A 70 -12.60 -1.22 12.57
C VAL A 70 -13.95 -0.55 12.29
N LEU A 71 -15.04 -1.32 12.21
CA LEU A 71 -16.40 -0.78 12.09
C LEU A 71 -16.75 0.13 13.28
N GLU A 72 -16.44 -0.30 14.50
CA GLU A 72 -16.63 0.51 15.73
C GLU A 72 -15.76 1.78 15.73
N ALA A 73 -14.55 1.74 15.16
CA ALA A 73 -13.69 2.91 15.02
C ALA A 73 -14.20 3.87 13.94
N MET A 74 -14.76 3.34 12.85
CA MET A 74 -15.40 4.11 11.78
C MET A 74 -16.67 4.82 12.27
N GLU A 75 -17.54 4.11 13.00
CA GLU A 75 -18.76 4.69 13.58
C GLU A 75 -18.44 5.81 14.59
N LYS A 76 -17.39 5.64 15.41
CA LYS A 76 -16.92 6.71 16.32
C LYS A 76 -16.32 7.91 15.58
N ALA A 77 -15.74 7.72 14.39
CA ALA A 77 -15.18 8.80 13.59
C ALA A 77 -16.26 9.65 12.90
N GLU A 78 -17.43 9.06 12.61
CA GLU A 78 -18.60 9.76 12.04
C GLU A 78 -19.53 10.39 13.11
N LEU A 79 -19.27 10.14 14.41
CA LEU A 79 -20.05 10.67 15.54
C LEU A 79 -19.33 11.81 16.31
N CYS A 80 -18.67 12.71 15.59
CA CYS A 80 -18.20 14.00 16.12
C CYS A 80 -18.90 15.12 15.31
N PRO A 81 -19.80 15.93 15.92
CA PRO A 81 -20.50 17.00 15.22
C PRO A 81 -19.58 18.10 14.70
#